data_AF-A0A126QS05-F1
#
_entry.id   AF-A0A126QS05-F1
#
_cell.length_a   1.000
_cell.length_b   1.000
_cell.length_c   1.000
_cell.angle_alpha   90.00
_cell.angle_beta   90.00
_cell.angle_gamma   90.00
#
_symmetry.space_group_name_H-M   'P 1'
#
loop_
_entity.id
_entity.type
_entity.pdbx_description
1 polymer ?
#
loop_
_entity_poly.entity_id
_entity_poly.type
_entity_poly.pdbx_seq_one_letter_code
_entity_poly.pdbx_strand_id
1 'polypeptide(L)' 'MKMIAGQIFLSIAFVLCTWGGLMDIRKWYRTRHTDLRQFSWKRWFNKDEGLNPREKLINGIIYITIGAFAALILLSSL' A
#
# COMPACT_ATOMS: atom_id res chain seq x y z
N MET A 1 7.28 -27.03 10.25
CA MET A 1 8.08 -25.78 10.24
C MET A 1 7.73 -24.83 9.08
N LYS A 2 7.47 -25.30 7.84
CA LYS A 2 7.13 -24.41 6.70
C LYS A 2 5.85 -23.56 6.88
N MET A 3 4.83 -24.03 7.62
CA MET A 3 3.59 -23.28 7.85
C MET A 3 3.76 -22.07 8.79
N ILE A 4 4.63 -22.18 9.79
CA ILE A 4 4.85 -21.11 10.79
C ILE A 4 5.58 -19.92 10.16
N ALA A 5 6.61 -20.19 9.33
CA ALA A 5 7.32 -19.13 8.62
C ALA A 5 6.40 -18.35 7.66
N GLY A 6 5.47 -19.04 6.99
CA GLY A 6 4.46 -18.41 6.13
C GLY A 6 3.50 -17.50 6.89
N GLN A 7 3.01 -17.93 8.05
CA GLN A 7 2.13 -17.12 8.90
C GLN A 7 2.84 -15.87 9.47
N ILE A 8 4.11 -16.01 9.88
CA ILE A 8 4.92 -14.87 10.33
C ILE A 8 5.12 -13.87 9.19
N PHE A 9 5.45 -14.35 7.99
CA PHE A 9 5.61 -13.49 6.81
C PHE A 9 4.31 -12.73 6.48
N LEU A 10 3.17 -13.42 6.45
CA LEU A 10 1.87 -12.80 6.18
C LEU A 10 1.49 -11.77 7.25
N SER A 11 1.83 -12.02 8.52
CA SER A 11 1.58 -11.08 9.62
C SER A 11 2.41 -9.80 9.46
N ILE A 12 3.70 -9.94 9.12
CA ILE A 12 4.58 -8.79 8.82
C ILE A 12 4.06 -8.03 7.59
N ALA A 13 3.70 -8.76 6.53
CA ALA A 13 3.16 -8.17 5.31
C ALA A 13 1.86 -7.38 5.60
N PHE A 14 0.97 -7.92 6.43
CA PHE A 14 -0.26 -7.25 6.84
C PHE A 14 0.03 -5.92 7.56
N VAL A 15 0.94 -5.93 8.55
CA VAL A 15 1.27 -4.72 9.32
C VAL A 15 1.92 -3.67 8.42
N LEU A 16 2.90 -4.07 7.60
CA LEU A 16 3.62 -3.15 6.71
C LEU A 16 2.71 -2.56 5.63
N CYS A 17 1.86 -3.38 5.01
CA CYS A 17 0.97 -2.92 3.96
C CYS A 17 -0.15 -2.03 4.52
N THR A 18 -0.73 -2.39 5.67
CA THR A 18 -1.74 -1.54 6.33
C THR A 18 -1.15 -0.20 6.74
N TRP A 19 0.02 -0.19 7.39
CA TRP A 19 0.67 1.05 7.84
C TRP A 19 1.15 1.92 6.67
N GLY A 20 1.82 1.32 5.69
CA GLY A 20 2.29 2.00 4.49
C GLY A 20 1.14 2.60 3.69
N GLY A 21 0.06 1.83 3.51
CA GLY A 21 -1.14 2.28 2.83
C GLY A 21 -1.80 3.48 3.52
N LEU A 22 -1.93 3.43 4.84
CA LEU A 22 -2.52 4.52 5.63
C LEU A 22 -1.67 5.80 5.57
N MET A 23 -0.34 5.66 5.59
CA MET A 23 0.58 6.79 5.47
C MET A 23 0.46 7.48 4.11
N ASP A 24 0.36 6.71 3.02
CA ASP A 24 0.21 7.27 1.68
C ASP A 24 -1.15 7.95 1.47
N ILE A 25 -2.23 7.39 2.03
CA ILE A 25 -3.55 8.04 2.04
C ILE A 25 -3.52 9.33 2.88
N ARG A 26 -2.85 9.31 4.04
CA ARG A 26 -2.72 10.50 4.89
C ARG A 26 -1.92 11.60 4.18
N LYS A 27 -0.84 11.24 3.49
CA LYS A 27 -0.06 12.16 2.66
C LYS A 27 -0.93 12.72 1.54
N TRP A 28 -1.68 11.89 0.84
CA TRP A 28 -2.64 12.35 -0.17
C TRP A 28 -3.61 13.38 0.41
N TYR A 29 -4.22 13.11 1.56
CA TYR A 29 -5.19 14.03 2.15
C TYR A 29 -4.58 15.42 2.42
N ARG A 30 -3.30 15.48 2.83
CA ARG A 30 -2.57 16.75 3.04
C ARG A 30 -2.16 17.43 1.73
N THR A 31 -1.76 16.67 0.71
CA THR A 31 -1.16 17.21 -0.52
C THR A 31 -2.11 17.22 -1.71
N ARG A 32 -3.39 16.87 -1.55
CA ARG A 32 -4.35 16.74 -2.66
C ARG A 32 -4.58 18.03 -3.46
N HIS A 33 -4.26 19.18 -2.87
CA HIS A 33 -4.41 20.50 -3.50
C HIS A 33 -3.09 21.10 -4.02
N THR A 34 -1.93 20.50 -3.69
CA THR A 34 -0.63 21.08 -4.03
C THR A 34 -0.13 20.67 -5.41
N ASP A 35 -0.61 19.54 -5.93
CA ASP A 35 -0.18 19.04 -7.24
C ASP A 35 -1.37 18.46 -8.00
N LEU A 36 -1.76 19.18 -9.06
CA LEU A 36 -2.90 18.88 -9.93
C LEU A 36 -2.48 18.17 -11.23
N ARG A 37 -1.20 17.78 -11.35
CA ARG A 37 -0.72 17.06 -12.53
C ARG A 37 -1.54 15.78 -12.74
N GLN A 38 -1.80 15.46 -14.01
CA GLN A 38 -2.51 14.23 -14.37
C GLN A 38 -1.71 12.99 -13.94
N PHE A 39 -2.45 11.91 -13.68
CA PHE A 39 -1.86 10.61 -13.36
C PHE A 39 -1.00 10.12 -14.53
N SER A 40 0.17 9.56 -14.24
CA SER A 40 1.05 8.98 -15.26
C SER A 40 1.61 7.65 -14.81
N TRP A 41 1.33 6.59 -15.59
CA TRP A 41 1.89 5.25 -15.38
C TRP A 41 3.41 5.26 -15.39
N LYS A 42 4.03 6.06 -16.27
CA LYS A 42 5.50 6.18 -16.35
C LYS A 42 6.08 6.66 -15.02
N ARG A 43 5.46 7.67 -14.40
CA ARG A 43 5.90 8.19 -13.09
C ARG A 43 5.66 7.20 -11.96
N TRP A 44 4.53 6.51 -12.01
CA TRP A 44 4.16 5.53 -10.99
C TRP A 44 5.16 4.37 -10.90
N PHE A 45 5.63 3.87 -12.04
CA PHE A 45 6.62 2.79 -12.10
C PHE A 45 8.06 3.27 -11.90
N ASN A 46 8.47 4.36 -12.56
CA ASN A 46 9.87 4.79 -12.48
C ASN A 46 10.20 5.59 -11.22
N LYS A 47 9.22 6.25 -10.60
CA LYS A 47 9.40 7.12 -9.42
C LYS A 47 10.42 8.27 -9.57
N ASP A 48 10.93 8.51 -10.78
CA ASP A 48 11.99 9.50 -11.08
C ASP A 48 11.68 10.92 -10.55
N GLU A 49 10.42 11.34 -10.60
CA GLU A 49 9.98 12.70 -10.21
C GLU A 49 9.20 12.74 -8.88
N GLY A 50 9.09 11.60 -8.20
CA GLY A 50 8.19 11.44 -7.06
C GLY A 50 6.71 11.32 -7.47
N LEU A 51 5.93 10.62 -6.63
CA LEU A 51 4.52 10.36 -6.91
C LEU A 51 3.64 11.59 -6.67
N ASN A 52 2.73 11.85 -7.61
CA ASN A 52 1.68 12.84 -7.43
C ASN A 52 0.70 12.39 -6.33
N PRO A 53 -0.17 13.27 -5.81
CA PRO A 53 -1.12 12.92 -4.77
C PRO A 53 -2.05 11.76 -5.17
N ARG A 54 -2.58 11.74 -6.40
CA ARG A 54 -3.47 10.67 -6.88
C ARG A 54 -2.75 9.31 -6.97
N GLU A 55 -1.51 9.32 -7.42
CA GLU A 55 -0.63 8.14 -7.49
C GLU A 55 -0.32 7.60 -6.09
N LYS A 56 -0.10 8.50 -5.11
CA LYS A 56 0.01 8.12 -3.69
C LYS A 56 -1.28 7.52 -3.14
N LEU A 57 -2.44 8.09 -3.47
CA LEU A 57 -3.73 7.53 -3.09
C LEU A 57 -3.90 6.11 -3.65
N ILE A 58 -3.62 5.92 -4.94
CA ILE A 58 -3.71 4.61 -5.61
C ILE A 58 -2.77 3.60 -4.95
N ASN A 59 -1.51 3.98 -4.68
CA ASN A 59 -0.59 3.14 -3.92
C ASN A 59 -1.13 2.79 -2.54
N GLY A 60 -1.67 3.78 -1.83
CA GLY A 60 -2.24 3.61 -0.52
C GLY A 60 -3.37 2.57 -0.50
N ILE A 61 -4.28 2.66 -1.47
CA ILE A 61 -5.39 1.70 -1.65
C ILE A 61 -4.87 0.30 -2.00
N ILE A 62 -3.88 0.19 -2.90
CA ILE A 62 -3.27 -1.10 -3.26
C ILE A 62 -2.65 -1.76 -2.03
N TYR A 63 -1.88 -1.01 -1.23
CA TYR A 63 -1.29 -1.54 -0.01
C TYR A 63 -2.34 -2.01 1.00
N ILE A 64 -3.40 -1.23 1.25
CA ILE A 64 -4.48 -1.67 2.13
C ILE A 64 -5.15 -2.94 1.60
N THR A 65 -5.36 -3.04 0.29
CA THR A 65 -5.97 -4.21 -0.33
C THR A 65 -5.09 -5.45 -0.15
N ILE A 66 -3.78 -5.33 -0.38
CA ILE A 66 -2.82 -6.43 -0.15
C ILE A 66 -2.82 -6.84 1.34
N GLY A 67 -2.84 -5.86 2.25
CA GLY A 67 -2.96 -6.12 3.68
C GLY A 67 -4.23 -6.90 4.01
N ALA A 68 -5.39 -6.45 3.51
CA ALA A 68 -6.66 -7.13 3.73
C ALA A 68 -6.64 -8.59 3.21
N PHE A 69 -6.04 -8.83 2.03
CA PHE A 69 -5.84 -10.18 1.51
C PHE A 69 -4.93 -11.02 2.41
N ALA A 70 -3.82 -10.48 2.91
CA ALA A 70 -2.95 -11.18 3.84
C ALA A 70 -3.69 -11.55 5.15
N ALA A 71 -4.54 -10.65 5.66
CA ALA A 71 -5.38 -10.91 6.83
C ALA A 71 -6.43 -12.01 6.59
N LEU A 72 -7.07 -12.01 5.41
CA LEU A 72 -8.02 -13.07 5.02
C LEU A 72 -7.34 -14.44 4.97
N ILE A 73 -6.14 -14.52 4.38
CA ILE A 73 -5.37 -15.77 4.31
C ILE A 73 -5.02 -16.24 5.73
N LEU A 74 -4.56 -15.33 6.59
CA LEU A 74 -4.26 -15.65 7.99
C LEU A 74 -5.48 -16.20 8.74
N LEU A 75 -6.63 -15.55 8.61
CA LEU A 75 -7.90 -15.99 9.22
C LEU A 75 -8.36 -17.35 8.70
N SER A 76 -8.16 -17.65 7.42
CA SER A 76 -8.51 -18.96 6.84
C SER A 76 -7.57 -20.10 7.24
N SER A 77 -6.42 -19.78 7.84
CA SER A 77 -5.39 -20.73 8.27
C SER A 77 -5.40 -21.02 9.77
N LEU A 78 -6.39 -20.48 10.48
CA LEU A 78 -6.57 -20.54 11.93
C LEU A 78 -7.68 -21.55 12.28
#